data_AF-A0A7W3XUQ4-F1
#
_entry.id   AF-A0A7W3XUQ4-F1
#
_cell.length_a   1.000
_cell.length_b   1.000
_cell.length_c   1.000
_cell.angle_alpha   90.00
_cell.angle_beta   90.00
_cell.angle_gamma   90.00
#
_symmetry.space_group_name_H-M   'P 1'
#
loop_
_entity.id
_entity.type
_entity.pdbx_description
1 polymer ?
#
loop_
_entity_poly.entity_id
_entity_poly.type
_entity_poly.pdbx_seq_one_letter_code
_entity_poly.pdbx_strand_id
1 'polypeptide(L)'
;GAAAGKVYVEVTEAGKAASERTEVSYEAEAQSTKVAADKVTIVNNVGKADTVTVTDLTAGTIVKVYDLETAGKVLGTATVAATKTEAVLNITQLGAAAGKVYVEVTEAGKAASERTEVSYEAEAQSTKVAADKVTIVNNVGKADTVTVTDLAAGTIVKVYDLETAGKVLGTVTASRSEATISIASLGFSSGSVYVSVTEPGKTESDRVKADYEGEPTTEPLSESAVTIVNNSGKADTITVTGLTAGDIVKVYYKGTSTVAGSTVVSSGKNEAVISISQLGISAGSVEITLTNPGSHESTKVEVSFTAED
;
A
#
# COMPACT_ATOMS: atom_id res chain seq x y z
N GLY A 1 -33.03 6.67 -49.74
CA GLY A 1 -32.51 7.65 -48.76
C GLY A 1 -32.77 7.12 -47.36
N ALA A 2 -32.28 7.77 -46.31
CA ALA A 2 -32.53 7.34 -44.94
C ALA A 2 -34.04 7.28 -44.61
N ALA A 3 -34.87 8.09 -45.28
CA ALA A 3 -36.32 8.04 -45.21
C ALA A 3 -36.92 7.37 -46.46
N ALA A 4 -38.10 6.77 -46.29
CA ALA A 4 -38.94 6.32 -47.40
C ALA A 4 -39.35 7.50 -48.28
N GLY A 5 -39.60 7.26 -49.56
CA GLY A 5 -39.97 8.32 -50.47
C GLY A 5 -40.51 7.84 -51.79
N LYS A 6 -40.69 8.78 -52.71
CA LYS A 6 -41.23 8.55 -54.04
C LYS A 6 -40.35 9.22 -55.08
N VAL A 7 -40.15 8.55 -56.21
CA VAL A 7 -39.57 9.12 -57.43
C VAL A 7 -40.59 9.03 -58.55
N TYR A 8 -40.56 9.98 -59.48
CA TYR A 8 -41.41 9.97 -60.65
C TYR A 8 -40.55 9.66 -61.87
N VAL A 9 -40.90 8.61 -62.60
CA VAL A 9 -40.20 8.20 -63.81
C VAL A 9 -41.06 8.57 -65.02
N GLU A 10 -40.50 9.29 -65.97
CA GLU A 10 -41.10 9.54 -67.28
C GLU A 10 -40.13 9.07 -68.37
N VAL A 11 -40.69 8.54 -69.45
CA VAL A 11 -39.91 8.13 -70.62
C VAL A 11 -40.12 9.16 -71.72
N THR A 12 -39.01 9.60 -72.33
CA THR A 12 -39.03 10.49 -73.49
C THR A 12 -38.45 9.77 -74.69
N GLU A 13 -39.13 9.88 -75.83
CA GLU A 13 -38.70 9.34 -77.12
C GLU A 13 -38.59 10.49 -78.13
N ALA A 14 -37.54 10.48 -78.95
CA ALA A 14 -37.27 11.56 -79.89
C ALA A 14 -38.46 11.75 -80.86
N GLY A 15 -38.99 12.98 -80.91
CA GLY A 15 -40.14 13.34 -81.75
C GLY A 15 -41.52 13.02 -81.17
N LYS A 16 -41.61 12.53 -79.92
CA LYS A 16 -42.88 12.29 -79.21
C LYS A 16 -42.97 13.10 -77.91
N ALA A 17 -44.20 13.27 -77.40
CA ALA A 17 -44.43 13.80 -76.07
C ALA A 17 -43.96 12.80 -74.99
N ALA A 18 -43.54 13.30 -73.83
CA ALA A 18 -43.17 12.47 -72.68
C ALA A 18 -44.35 11.59 -72.22
N SER A 19 -44.06 10.41 -71.68
CA SER A 19 -45.08 9.58 -71.05
C SER A 19 -45.70 10.27 -69.83
N GLU A 20 -46.86 9.79 -69.37
CA GLU A 20 -47.30 10.12 -68.02
C GLU A 20 -46.26 9.64 -67.00
N ARG A 21 -46.12 10.41 -65.92
CA ARG A 21 -45.18 10.09 -64.84
C ARG A 21 -45.68 8.88 -64.06
N THR A 22 -44.86 7.85 -63.99
CA THR A 22 -45.11 6.71 -63.10
C THR A 22 -44.46 7.00 -61.75
N GLU A 23 -45.28 7.00 -60.71
CA GLU A 23 -44.81 7.09 -59.33
C GLU A 23 -44.21 5.75 -58.89
N VAL A 24 -42.98 5.78 -58.36
CA VAL A 24 -42.29 4.62 -57.80
C VAL A 24 -41.92 4.94 -56.36
N SER A 25 -42.43 4.16 -55.41
CA SER A 25 -42.08 4.27 -54.00
C SER A 25 -40.80 3.49 -53.67
N TYR A 26 -40.05 3.96 -52.68
CA TYR A 26 -38.94 3.23 -52.08
C TYR A 26 -39.03 3.30 -50.54
N GLU A 27 -38.65 2.21 -49.90
CA GLU A 27 -38.67 2.08 -48.44
C GLU A 27 -37.50 2.83 -47.77
N ALA A 28 -37.66 3.10 -46.47
CA ALA A 28 -36.58 3.62 -45.64
C ALA A 28 -35.46 2.59 -45.48
N GLU A 29 -34.24 3.05 -45.25
CA GLU A 29 -33.12 2.16 -44.95
C GLU A 29 -33.34 1.46 -43.61
N ALA A 30 -33.11 0.15 -43.56
CA ALA A 30 -33.28 -0.61 -42.32
C ALA A 30 -32.27 -0.13 -41.27
N GLN A 31 -32.71 0.02 -40.02
CA GLN A 31 -31.86 0.43 -38.91
C GLN A 31 -31.42 -0.80 -38.09
N SER A 32 -30.17 -0.78 -37.62
CA SER A 32 -29.66 -1.81 -36.70
C SER A 32 -30.39 -1.71 -35.36
N THR A 33 -30.68 -2.86 -34.75
CA THR A 33 -31.30 -2.87 -33.42
C THR A 33 -30.25 -2.50 -32.37
N LYS A 34 -30.66 -1.66 -31.41
CA LYS A 34 -29.85 -1.29 -30.26
C LYS A 34 -29.42 -2.52 -29.47
N VAL A 35 -28.16 -2.59 -29.07
CA VAL A 35 -27.67 -3.69 -28.21
C VAL A 35 -28.21 -3.53 -26.79
N ALA A 36 -28.61 -4.63 -26.15
CA ALA A 36 -29.05 -4.59 -24.76
C ALA A 36 -27.85 -4.36 -23.82
N ALA A 37 -28.03 -3.57 -22.76
CA ALA A 37 -26.94 -3.16 -21.87
C ALA A 37 -26.29 -4.36 -21.16
N ASP A 38 -27.06 -5.40 -20.84
CA ASP A 38 -26.58 -6.66 -20.23
C ASP A 38 -25.69 -7.49 -21.18
N LYS A 39 -25.64 -7.15 -22.47
CA LYS A 39 -24.73 -7.75 -23.45
C LYS A 39 -23.41 -7.00 -23.59
N VAL A 40 -23.23 -5.91 -22.83
CA VAL A 40 -22.02 -5.11 -22.80
C VAL A 40 -21.33 -5.29 -21.45
N THR A 41 -20.10 -5.80 -21.46
CA THR A 41 -19.24 -5.87 -20.28
C THR A 41 -18.10 -4.88 -20.43
N ILE A 42 -17.88 -4.06 -19.40
CA ILE A 42 -16.81 -3.06 -19.37
C ILE A 42 -15.89 -3.38 -18.19
N VAL A 43 -14.59 -3.45 -18.46
CA VAL A 43 -13.55 -3.59 -17.43
C VAL A 43 -12.67 -2.35 -17.48
N ASN A 44 -12.72 -1.58 -16.40
CA ASN A 44 -11.91 -0.38 -16.18
C ASN A 44 -10.61 -0.77 -15.46
N ASN A 45 -9.50 -0.80 -16.19
CA ASN A 45 -8.24 -1.41 -15.80
C ASN A 45 -7.22 -0.36 -15.34
N VAL A 46 -6.65 -0.60 -14.15
CA VAL A 46 -5.56 0.25 -13.64
C VAL A 46 -4.29 0.08 -14.48
N GLY A 47 -3.80 1.19 -15.03
CA GLY A 47 -2.51 1.26 -15.72
C GLY A 47 -2.42 0.44 -17.01
N LYS A 48 -3.57 0.01 -17.55
CA LYS A 48 -3.70 -0.74 -18.82
C LYS A 48 -4.90 -0.19 -19.59
N ALA A 49 -5.04 -0.57 -20.87
CA ALA A 49 -6.23 -0.23 -21.62
C ALA A 49 -7.49 -0.87 -21.01
N ASP A 50 -8.59 -0.13 -21.05
CA ASP A 50 -9.91 -0.62 -20.65
C ASP A 50 -10.50 -1.46 -21.76
N THR A 51 -11.34 -2.41 -21.38
CA THR A 51 -11.94 -3.33 -22.34
C THR A 51 -13.44 -3.20 -22.34
N VAL A 52 -14.03 -3.00 -23.52
CA VAL A 52 -15.47 -3.11 -23.75
C VAL A 52 -15.73 -4.33 -24.61
N THR A 53 -16.49 -5.28 -24.09
CA THR A 53 -16.91 -6.49 -24.81
C THR A 53 -18.40 -6.43 -25.07
N VAL A 54 -18.79 -6.53 -26.33
CA VAL A 54 -20.19 -6.54 -26.76
C VAL A 54 -20.50 -7.90 -27.37
N THR A 55 -21.48 -8.60 -26.80
CA THR A 55 -21.86 -9.99 -27.12
C THR A 55 -23.18 -10.07 -27.88
N ASP A 56 -23.55 -11.28 -28.31
CA ASP A 56 -24.76 -11.58 -29.09
C ASP A 56 -24.87 -10.77 -30.39
N LEU A 57 -23.74 -10.58 -31.06
CA LEU A 57 -23.67 -9.89 -32.35
C LEU A 57 -23.48 -10.86 -33.52
N THR A 58 -23.80 -10.40 -34.72
CA THR A 58 -23.51 -11.12 -35.96
C THR A 58 -22.14 -10.73 -36.53
N ALA A 59 -21.48 -11.67 -37.20
CA ALA A 59 -20.21 -11.42 -37.87
C ALA A 59 -20.30 -10.25 -38.85
N GLY A 60 -19.28 -9.38 -38.86
CA GLY A 60 -19.26 -8.16 -39.66
C GLY A 60 -19.97 -6.96 -39.03
N THR A 61 -20.68 -7.13 -37.91
CA THR A 61 -21.25 -5.99 -37.16
C THR A 61 -20.12 -5.07 -36.68
N ILE A 62 -20.26 -3.78 -36.92
CA ILE A 62 -19.34 -2.75 -36.42
C ILE A 62 -19.88 -2.23 -35.09
N VAL A 63 -19.02 -2.16 -34.09
CA VAL A 63 -19.31 -1.60 -32.77
C VAL A 63 -18.49 -0.34 -32.59
N LYS A 64 -19.13 0.76 -32.19
CA LYS A 64 -18.47 2.00 -31.76
C LYS A 64 -18.88 2.36 -30.35
N VAL A 65 -17.92 2.82 -29.56
CA VAL A 65 -18.15 3.29 -28.19
C VAL A 65 -17.86 4.79 -28.13
N TYR A 66 -18.74 5.55 -27.49
CA TYR A 66 -18.68 7.00 -27.39
C TYR A 66 -18.71 7.49 -25.94
N ASP A 67 -18.21 8.70 -25.70
CA ASP A 67 -18.21 9.37 -24.40
C ASP A 67 -19.54 10.07 -24.06
N LEU A 68 -20.34 10.45 -25.07
CA LEU A 68 -21.61 11.15 -24.91
C LEU A 68 -22.73 10.47 -25.69
N GLU A 69 -23.97 10.72 -25.24
CA GLU A 69 -25.19 10.17 -25.85
C GLU A 69 -25.36 10.66 -27.29
N THR A 70 -25.11 11.94 -27.54
CA THR A 70 -25.21 12.56 -28.86
C THR A 70 -23.97 13.39 -29.15
N ALA A 71 -23.51 13.39 -30.41
CA ALA A 71 -22.32 14.11 -30.87
C ALA A 71 -21.02 13.84 -30.09
N GLY A 72 -20.95 12.74 -29.33
CA GLY A 72 -19.75 12.32 -28.61
C GLY A 72 -18.59 11.88 -29.49
N LYS A 73 -17.38 11.93 -28.92
CA LYS A 73 -16.15 11.39 -29.50
C LYS A 73 -16.18 9.86 -29.48
N VAL A 74 -15.71 9.24 -30.56
CA VAL A 74 -15.46 7.79 -30.58
C VAL A 74 -14.27 7.47 -29.68
N LEU A 75 -14.50 6.68 -28.63
CA LEU A 75 -13.49 6.15 -27.74
C LEU A 75 -12.83 4.89 -28.32
N GLY A 76 -13.59 4.09 -29.05
CA GLY A 76 -13.09 2.89 -29.71
C GLY A 76 -14.04 2.39 -30.80
N THR A 77 -13.49 1.58 -31.71
CA THR A 77 -14.24 0.85 -32.72
C THR A 77 -13.73 -0.57 -32.84
N ALA A 78 -14.62 -1.53 -33.09
CA ALA A 78 -14.27 -2.90 -33.46
C ALA A 78 -15.28 -3.47 -34.45
N THR A 79 -14.89 -4.54 -35.14
CA THR A 79 -15.76 -5.29 -36.03
C THR A 79 -15.78 -6.74 -35.57
N VAL A 80 -16.96 -7.33 -35.49
CA VAL A 80 -17.12 -8.75 -35.13
C VAL A 80 -16.47 -9.60 -36.22
N ALA A 81 -15.50 -10.43 -35.84
CA ALA A 81 -14.79 -11.30 -36.79
C ALA A 81 -15.72 -12.38 -37.38
N ALA A 82 -15.36 -12.93 -38.54
CA ALA A 82 -16.18 -13.84 -39.34
C ALA A 82 -16.75 -15.07 -38.60
N THR A 83 -16.10 -15.53 -37.53
CA THR A 83 -16.46 -16.71 -36.74
C THR A 83 -16.78 -16.41 -35.28
N LYS A 84 -17.00 -15.13 -34.95
CA LYS A 84 -17.28 -14.66 -33.60
C LYS A 84 -18.68 -14.08 -33.51
N THR A 85 -19.16 -13.99 -32.29
CA THR A 85 -20.43 -13.36 -31.93
C THR A 85 -20.22 -12.19 -30.97
N GLU A 86 -18.99 -11.71 -30.87
CA GLU A 86 -18.57 -10.64 -29.97
C GLU A 86 -17.55 -9.72 -30.62
N ALA A 87 -17.56 -8.47 -30.18
CA ALA A 87 -16.53 -7.48 -30.48
C ALA A 87 -15.87 -7.03 -29.17
N VAL A 88 -14.54 -7.06 -29.14
CA VAL A 88 -13.72 -6.58 -28.01
C VAL A 88 -12.98 -5.33 -28.43
N LEU A 89 -13.20 -4.24 -27.69
CA LEU A 89 -12.57 -2.95 -27.90
C LEU A 89 -11.57 -2.69 -26.79
N ASN A 90 -10.38 -2.21 -27.14
CA ASN A 90 -9.42 -1.67 -26.19
C ASN A 90 -9.49 -0.14 -26.25
N ILE A 91 -9.92 0.48 -25.16
CA ILE A 91 -9.97 1.93 -24.99
C ILE A 91 -8.76 2.32 -24.15
N THR A 92 -7.99 3.33 -24.58
CA THR A 92 -6.75 3.69 -23.87
C THR A 92 -6.99 3.94 -22.38
N GLN A 93 -8.01 4.75 -22.05
CA GLN A 93 -8.47 5.05 -20.70
C GLN A 93 -9.91 5.61 -20.73
N LEU A 94 -10.75 5.18 -19.79
CA LEU A 94 -12.07 5.69 -19.40
C LEU A 94 -11.96 6.60 -18.17
N GLY A 95 -10.89 6.43 -17.39
CA GLY A 95 -10.59 7.19 -16.18
C GLY A 95 -10.87 6.39 -14.90
N ALA A 96 -10.30 6.82 -13.78
CA ALA A 96 -10.32 6.05 -12.53
C ALA A 96 -11.72 5.95 -11.87
N ALA A 97 -12.60 6.92 -12.12
CA ALA A 97 -13.93 6.95 -11.51
C ALA A 97 -14.93 6.09 -12.28
N ALA A 98 -15.99 5.66 -11.59
CA ALA A 98 -17.15 5.06 -12.25
C ALA A 98 -17.78 6.07 -13.21
N GLY A 99 -18.37 5.56 -14.29
CA GLY A 99 -18.92 6.42 -15.33
C GLY A 99 -19.83 5.67 -16.28
N LYS A 100 -20.02 6.25 -17.46
CA LYS A 100 -20.82 5.67 -18.53
C LYS A 100 -20.20 5.88 -19.89
N VAL A 101 -20.47 4.95 -20.79
CA VAL A 101 -20.20 5.05 -22.22
C VAL A 101 -21.47 4.78 -23.02
N TYR A 102 -21.43 5.07 -24.31
CA TYR A 102 -22.55 4.91 -25.22
C TYR A 102 -22.16 4.01 -26.38
N VAL A 103 -22.84 2.88 -26.54
CA VAL A 103 -22.50 1.83 -27.51
C VAL A 103 -23.45 1.88 -28.70
N GLU A 104 -22.91 1.97 -29.90
CA GLU A 104 -23.64 1.94 -31.17
C GLU A 104 -23.21 0.70 -31.96
N VAL A 105 -24.17 0.02 -32.58
CA VAL A 105 -23.89 -1.10 -33.48
C VAL A 105 -24.38 -0.80 -34.89
N THR A 106 -23.65 -1.27 -35.89
CA THR A 106 -24.03 -1.18 -37.30
C THR A 106 -23.89 -2.55 -37.94
N GLU A 107 -25.02 -3.19 -38.19
CA GLU A 107 -25.10 -4.45 -38.93
C GLU A 107 -24.88 -4.20 -40.42
N ALA A 108 -24.39 -5.22 -41.13
CA ALA A 108 -24.13 -5.12 -42.56
C ALA A 108 -25.42 -4.76 -43.34
N GLY A 109 -25.35 -3.71 -44.15
CA GLY A 109 -26.48 -3.24 -44.98
C GLY A 109 -27.58 -2.50 -44.22
N LYS A 110 -27.33 -2.09 -42.96
CA LYS A 110 -28.25 -1.29 -42.15
C LYS A 110 -27.61 0.02 -41.71
N ALA A 111 -28.45 1.02 -41.43
CA ALA A 111 -28.05 2.21 -40.70
C ALA A 111 -27.67 1.87 -39.24
N ALA A 112 -26.89 2.74 -38.60
CA ALA A 112 -26.47 2.56 -37.21
C ALA A 112 -27.65 2.56 -36.23
N SER A 113 -27.54 1.77 -35.16
CA SER A 113 -28.52 1.76 -34.08
C SER A 113 -28.54 3.09 -33.31
N GLU A 114 -29.58 3.30 -32.52
CA GLU A 114 -29.44 4.22 -31.38
C GLU A 114 -28.36 3.74 -30.41
N ARG A 115 -27.79 4.66 -29.64
CA ARG A 115 -26.74 4.35 -28.67
C ARG A 115 -27.30 3.78 -27.37
N THR A 116 -26.67 2.74 -26.84
CA THR A 116 -26.93 2.16 -25.51
C THR A 116 -26.03 2.78 -24.48
N GLU A 117 -26.63 3.46 -23.50
CA GLU A 117 -25.90 3.87 -22.30
C GLU A 117 -25.55 2.62 -21.47
N VAL A 118 -24.26 2.49 -21.13
CA VAL A 118 -23.75 1.40 -20.31
C VAL A 118 -22.84 2.00 -19.24
N SER A 119 -23.18 1.74 -17.98
CA SER A 119 -22.36 2.13 -16.83
C SER A 119 -21.15 1.21 -16.67
N TYR A 120 -20.06 1.75 -16.17
CA TYR A 120 -18.88 0.99 -15.76
C TYR A 120 -18.44 1.41 -14.37
N GLU A 121 -17.89 0.46 -13.62
CA GLU A 121 -17.38 0.69 -12.29
C GLU A 121 -16.03 1.45 -12.31
N ALA A 122 -15.70 2.06 -11.19
CA ALA A 122 -14.38 2.65 -10.98
C ALA A 122 -13.28 1.60 -11.14
N GLU A 123 -12.06 2.07 -11.39
CA GLU A 123 -10.87 1.22 -11.28
C GLU A 123 -10.82 0.53 -9.92
N ALA A 124 -10.54 -0.77 -9.90
CA ALA A 124 -10.54 -1.55 -8.66
C ALA A 124 -9.48 -1.03 -7.67
N GLN A 125 -9.88 -0.82 -6.42
CA GLN A 125 -8.99 -0.43 -5.32
C GLN A 125 -8.54 -1.65 -4.51
N SER A 126 -7.28 -1.63 -4.06
CA SER A 126 -6.77 -2.64 -3.13
C SER A 126 -7.50 -2.53 -1.79
N THR A 127 -7.81 -3.68 -1.19
CA THR A 127 -8.38 -3.70 0.15
C THR A 127 -7.31 -3.33 1.17
N LYS A 128 -7.64 -2.41 2.08
CA LYS A 128 -6.76 -2.00 3.18
C LYS A 128 -6.41 -3.21 4.06
N VAL A 129 -5.13 -3.32 4.42
CA VAL A 129 -4.65 -4.39 5.30
C VAL A 129 -5.22 -4.25 6.72
N ALA A 130 -5.49 -5.37 7.37
CA ALA A 130 -5.95 -5.40 8.75
C ALA A 130 -4.83 -4.99 9.72
N ALA A 131 -5.18 -4.28 10.78
CA ALA A 131 -4.20 -3.69 11.71
C ALA A 131 -3.37 -4.77 12.43
N ASP A 132 -3.97 -5.92 12.75
CA ASP A 132 -3.32 -7.06 13.39
C ASP A 132 -2.29 -7.78 12.49
N LYS A 133 -2.27 -7.46 11.19
CA LYS A 133 -1.26 -7.95 10.25
C LYS A 133 -0.04 -7.05 10.14
N VAL A 134 -0.04 -5.91 10.83
CA VAL A 134 1.07 -4.95 10.87
C VAL A 134 1.76 -5.06 12.21
N THR A 135 3.06 -5.38 12.21
CA THR A 135 3.91 -5.40 13.40
C THR A 135 5.03 -4.39 13.23
N ILE A 136 5.28 -3.58 14.26
CA ILE A 136 6.31 -2.57 14.25
C ILE A 136 7.25 -2.82 15.41
N VAL A 137 8.55 -2.80 15.14
CA VAL A 137 9.59 -2.87 16.17
C VAL A 137 10.44 -1.62 16.06
N ASN A 138 10.38 -0.81 17.12
CA ASN A 138 11.19 0.38 17.31
C ASN A 138 12.47 -0.02 18.05
N ASN A 139 13.60 0.06 17.37
CA ASN A 139 14.82 -0.61 17.76
C ASN A 139 15.88 0.37 18.24
N VAL A 140 16.52 0.07 19.38
CA VAL A 140 17.67 0.84 19.84
C VAL A 140 18.90 0.59 18.96
N GLY A 141 19.50 1.66 18.45
CA GLY A 141 20.82 1.63 17.80
C GLY A 141 20.87 0.93 16.43
N LYS A 142 19.72 0.57 15.86
CA LYS A 142 19.57 0.00 14.52
C LYS A 142 18.28 0.52 13.88
N ALA A 143 18.09 0.25 12.59
CA ALA A 143 16.88 0.66 11.90
C ALA A 143 15.63 -0.03 12.47
N ASP A 144 14.51 0.68 12.46
CA ASP A 144 13.20 0.16 12.83
C ASP A 144 12.63 -0.71 11.73
N THR A 145 11.71 -1.58 12.11
CA THR A 145 11.13 -2.54 11.17
C THR A 145 9.62 -2.49 11.22
N VAL A 146 8.99 -2.37 10.05
CA VAL A 146 7.55 -2.56 9.87
C VAL A 146 7.35 -3.83 9.04
N THR A 147 6.69 -4.82 9.61
CA THR A 147 6.35 -6.09 8.96
C THR A 147 4.86 -6.14 8.69
N VAL A 148 4.50 -6.48 7.45
CA VAL A 148 3.12 -6.68 7.02
C VAL A 148 2.96 -8.09 6.49
N THR A 149 1.99 -8.83 7.04
CA THR A 149 1.73 -10.23 6.71
C THR A 149 0.41 -10.41 5.94
N ASP A 150 0.18 -11.63 5.45
CA ASP A 150 -1.04 -12.02 4.72
C ASP A 150 -1.22 -11.27 3.40
N LEU A 151 -0.11 -11.11 2.67
CA LEU A 151 -0.07 -10.40 1.40
C LEU A 151 -0.11 -11.36 0.20
N ALA A 152 -0.64 -10.89 -0.93
CA ALA A 152 -0.36 -11.51 -2.21
C ALA A 152 1.07 -11.17 -2.67
N ALA A 153 1.72 -12.11 -3.36
CA ALA A 153 3.02 -11.83 -3.97
C ALA A 153 2.89 -10.72 -5.03
N GLY A 154 3.84 -9.78 -5.03
CA GLY A 154 3.81 -8.60 -5.90
C GLY A 154 3.06 -7.41 -5.31
N THR A 155 2.40 -7.54 -4.16
CA THR A 155 1.78 -6.41 -3.46
C THR A 155 2.85 -5.41 -3.00
N ILE A 156 2.65 -4.14 -3.32
CA ILE A 156 3.51 -3.04 -2.86
C ILE A 156 2.98 -2.55 -1.52
N VAL A 157 3.84 -2.46 -0.52
CA VAL A 157 3.55 -1.92 0.81
C VAL A 157 4.25 -0.58 0.95
N LYS A 158 3.54 0.44 1.42
CA LYS A 158 4.12 1.75 1.76
C LYS A 158 3.80 2.11 3.20
N VAL A 159 4.76 2.73 3.89
CA VAL A 159 4.60 3.26 5.24
C VAL A 159 4.73 4.77 5.19
N TYR A 160 3.86 5.48 5.90
CA TYR A 160 3.76 6.93 5.94
C TYR A 160 3.79 7.46 7.37
N ASP A 161 4.23 8.71 7.52
CA ASP A 161 4.23 9.44 8.81
C ASP A 161 2.85 10.00 9.21
N LEU A 162 1.95 10.25 8.25
CA LEU A 162 0.63 10.82 8.48
C LEU A 162 -0.49 10.04 7.78
N GLU A 163 -1.72 10.22 8.25
CA GLU A 163 -2.91 9.57 7.70
C GLU A 163 -3.23 10.02 6.27
N THR A 164 -3.08 11.31 6.00
CA THR A 164 -3.33 11.92 4.69
C THR A 164 -2.17 12.83 4.33
N ALA A 165 -1.80 12.86 3.05
CA ALA A 165 -0.69 13.68 2.52
C ALA A 165 0.68 13.49 3.23
N GLY A 166 0.85 12.42 4.02
CA GLY A 166 2.12 12.10 4.68
C GLY A 166 3.24 11.71 3.71
N LYS A 167 4.48 11.86 4.17
CA LYS A 167 5.70 11.42 3.49
C LYS A 167 5.82 9.89 3.58
N VAL A 168 6.25 9.26 2.50
CA VAL A 168 6.65 7.84 2.51
C VAL A 168 7.93 7.66 3.32
N LEU A 169 7.85 6.92 4.43
CA LEU A 169 8.97 6.52 5.26
C LEU A 169 9.71 5.31 4.67
N GLY A 170 8.98 4.42 3.99
CA GLY A 170 9.55 3.28 3.30
C GLY A 170 8.55 2.60 2.36
N THR A 171 9.08 1.85 1.41
CA THR A 171 8.31 1.08 0.42
C THR A 171 9.00 -0.25 0.14
N VAL A 172 8.23 -1.31 -0.03
CA VAL A 172 8.75 -2.62 -0.42
C VAL A 172 7.70 -3.39 -1.19
N THR A 173 8.12 -4.28 -2.09
CA THR A 173 7.22 -5.22 -2.75
C THR A 173 7.32 -6.58 -2.06
N ALA A 174 6.17 -7.13 -1.66
CA ALA A 174 6.09 -8.46 -1.06
C ALA A 174 6.54 -9.52 -2.08
N SER A 175 7.56 -10.30 -1.73
CA SER A 175 8.01 -11.42 -2.57
C SER A 175 7.13 -12.67 -2.41
N ARG A 176 6.48 -12.80 -1.25
CA ARG A 176 5.53 -13.87 -0.89
C ARG A 176 4.40 -13.27 -0.05
N SER A 177 4.04 -13.93 1.06
CA SER A 177 2.97 -13.54 1.99
C SER A 177 3.37 -12.50 3.03
N GLU A 178 4.58 -11.94 2.94
CA GLU A 178 5.12 -11.01 3.92
C GLU A 178 6.02 -9.98 3.24
N ALA A 179 6.03 -8.79 3.83
CA ALA A 179 6.87 -7.67 3.46
C ALA A 179 7.43 -7.00 4.73
N THR A 180 8.75 -6.83 4.80
CA THR A 180 9.42 -6.10 5.90
C THR A 180 10.10 -4.85 5.34
N ILE A 181 9.80 -3.71 5.93
CA ILE A 181 10.37 -2.40 5.59
C ILE A 181 11.33 -2.02 6.71
N SER A 182 12.56 -1.62 6.34
CA SER A 182 13.51 -1.02 7.26
C SER A 182 13.40 0.51 7.19
N ILE A 183 13.16 1.16 8.32
CA ILE A 183 13.03 2.60 8.47
C ILE A 183 14.20 3.10 9.33
N ALA A 184 14.89 4.15 8.90
CA ALA A 184 16.12 4.60 9.57
C ALA A 184 15.90 4.97 11.05
N SER A 185 14.78 5.64 11.37
CA SER A 185 14.33 5.91 12.74
C SER A 185 12.87 6.39 12.75
N LEU A 186 12.11 5.94 13.74
CA LEU A 186 10.76 6.34 14.14
C LEU A 186 10.78 7.21 15.42
N GLY A 187 11.97 7.44 15.97
CA GLY A 187 12.21 8.17 17.21
C GLY A 187 12.06 7.31 18.47
N PHE A 188 12.45 7.87 19.62
CA PHE A 188 12.51 7.15 20.89
C PHE A 188 11.15 6.87 21.55
N SER A 189 10.16 7.71 21.27
CA SER A 189 8.84 7.63 21.92
C SER A 189 7.91 6.71 21.15
N SER A 190 6.89 6.20 21.86
CA SER A 190 5.76 5.54 21.22
C SER A 190 5.07 6.48 20.22
N GLY A 191 4.51 5.92 19.15
CA GLY A 191 3.87 6.70 18.11
C GLY A 191 3.00 5.86 17.20
N SER A 192 2.72 6.41 16.02
CA SER A 192 1.95 5.73 14.98
C SER A 192 2.58 5.96 13.61
N VAL A 193 2.47 4.96 12.75
CA VAL A 193 2.67 5.11 11.31
C VAL A 193 1.39 4.69 10.57
N TYR A 194 1.35 4.96 9.28
CA TYR A 194 0.21 4.64 8.43
C TYR A 194 0.66 3.76 7.28
N VAL A 195 0.01 2.62 7.09
CA VAL A 195 0.42 1.60 6.10
C VAL A 195 -0.64 1.45 5.02
N SER A 196 -0.24 1.46 3.76
CA SER A 196 -1.11 1.08 2.64
C SER A 196 -0.54 -0.09 1.87
N VAL A 197 -1.41 -0.73 1.09
CA VAL A 197 -1.03 -1.79 0.17
C VAL A 197 -1.55 -1.49 -1.24
N THR A 198 -0.82 -1.92 -2.26
CA THR A 198 -1.23 -1.87 -3.66
C THR A 198 -1.04 -3.24 -4.28
N GLU A 199 -2.14 -3.96 -4.49
CA GLU A 199 -2.15 -5.25 -5.16
C GLU A 199 -1.93 -5.06 -6.68
N PRO A 200 -1.36 -6.04 -7.38
CA PRO A 200 -1.17 -5.96 -8.83
C PRO A 200 -2.49 -5.67 -9.58
N GLY A 201 -2.49 -4.63 -10.41
CA GLY A 201 -3.65 -4.26 -11.23
C GLY A 201 -4.76 -3.50 -10.48
N LYS A 202 -4.49 -3.02 -9.27
CA LYS A 202 -5.41 -2.20 -8.48
C LYS A 202 -4.78 -0.86 -8.08
N THR A 203 -5.61 0.11 -7.72
CA THR A 203 -5.17 1.35 -7.09
C THR A 203 -4.81 1.11 -5.62
N GLU A 204 -4.08 2.05 -5.03
CA GLU A 204 -3.60 1.98 -3.65
C GLU A 204 -4.77 1.96 -2.65
N SER A 205 -4.67 1.12 -1.61
CA SER A 205 -5.66 1.05 -0.55
C SER A 205 -5.70 2.31 0.31
N ASP A 206 -6.78 2.45 1.07
CA ASP A 206 -6.76 3.35 2.23
C ASP A 206 -5.65 2.92 3.21
N ARG A 207 -5.16 3.89 4.00
CA ARG A 207 -4.10 3.63 4.98
C ARG A 207 -4.67 3.04 6.27
N VAL A 208 -3.99 2.08 6.86
CA VAL A 208 -4.22 1.59 8.23
C VAL A 208 -3.28 2.29 9.20
N LYS A 209 -3.82 2.82 10.31
CA LYS A 209 -3.00 3.31 11.43
C LYS A 209 -2.44 2.12 12.18
N ALA A 210 -1.14 2.12 12.43
CA ALA A 210 -0.45 1.11 13.20
C ALA A 210 0.37 1.81 14.29
N ASP A 211 0.06 1.50 15.54
CA ASP A 211 0.72 2.06 16.71
C ASP A 211 1.98 1.24 17.03
N TYR A 212 2.99 1.91 17.58
CA TYR A 212 4.24 1.29 18.00
C TYR A 212 4.68 1.82 19.36
N GLU A 213 5.31 0.95 20.15
CA GLU A 213 5.91 1.31 21.41
C GLU A 213 7.23 2.06 21.20
N GLY A 214 7.62 2.87 22.20
CA GLY A 214 8.92 3.54 22.19
C GLY A 214 10.08 2.55 22.17
N GLU A 215 11.27 3.06 21.90
CA GLU A 215 12.49 2.28 22.04
C GLU A 215 12.60 1.76 23.49
N PRO A 216 12.87 0.45 23.69
CA PRO A 216 12.89 -0.13 25.04
C PRO A 216 13.98 0.48 25.91
N THR A 217 13.68 0.67 27.19
CA THR A 217 14.64 1.11 28.22
C THR A 217 14.84 0.01 29.24
N THR A 218 16.08 -0.19 29.67
CA THR A 218 16.43 -1.18 30.69
C THR A 218 15.83 -0.79 32.04
N GLU A 219 15.20 -1.74 32.72
CA GLU A 219 14.77 -1.51 34.11
C GLU A 219 15.99 -1.34 35.04
N PRO A 220 15.92 -0.45 36.05
CA PRO A 220 17.01 -0.27 37.00
C PRO A 220 17.26 -1.52 37.85
N LEU A 221 18.50 -1.70 38.31
CA LEU A 221 18.88 -2.78 39.21
C LEU A 221 18.12 -2.73 40.53
N SER A 222 17.87 -3.90 41.13
CA SER A 222 17.54 -3.95 42.55
C SER A 222 18.80 -3.68 43.38
N GLU A 223 18.72 -2.81 44.39
CA GLU A 223 19.82 -2.60 45.34
C GLU A 223 20.30 -3.92 45.97
N SER A 224 19.37 -4.85 46.24
CA SER A 224 19.68 -6.16 46.82
C SER A 224 20.53 -7.07 45.92
N ALA A 225 20.61 -6.79 44.62
CA ALA A 225 21.44 -7.52 43.68
C ALA A 225 22.91 -7.07 43.73
N VAL A 226 23.23 -6.00 44.47
CA VAL A 226 24.54 -5.37 44.53
C VAL A 226 25.21 -5.62 45.87
N THR A 227 26.45 -6.07 45.84
CA THR A 227 27.34 -6.17 47.01
C THR A 227 28.59 -5.34 46.78
N ILE A 228 28.91 -4.46 47.72
CA ILE A 228 30.09 -3.59 47.66
C ILE A 228 31.02 -3.93 48.82
N VAL A 229 32.29 -4.13 48.50
CA VAL A 229 33.37 -4.31 49.48
C VAL A 229 34.37 -3.17 49.28
N ASN A 230 34.41 -2.28 50.26
CA ASN A 230 35.36 -1.18 50.35
C ASN A 230 36.59 -1.67 51.13
N ASN A 231 37.71 -1.84 50.45
CA ASN A 231 38.85 -2.57 50.96
C ASN A 231 40.00 -1.63 51.33
N SER A 232 40.57 -1.79 52.52
CA SER A 232 41.77 -1.04 52.86
C SER A 232 43.02 -1.53 52.12
N GLY A 233 43.78 -0.60 51.54
CA GLY A 233 45.08 -0.87 50.91
C GLY A 233 45.06 -1.72 49.64
N LYS A 234 43.89 -2.00 49.07
CA LYS A 234 43.70 -2.72 47.79
C LYS A 234 42.45 -2.17 47.08
N ALA A 235 42.24 -2.58 45.83
CA ALA A 235 41.09 -2.11 45.04
C ALA A 235 39.75 -2.56 45.64
N ASP A 236 38.74 -1.71 45.53
CA ASP A 236 37.37 -1.99 45.93
C ASP A 236 36.67 -2.86 44.92
N THR A 237 35.68 -3.61 45.39
CA THR A 237 34.97 -4.59 44.57
C THR A 237 33.48 -4.38 44.64
N ILE A 238 32.83 -4.28 43.48
CA ILE A 238 31.38 -4.25 43.35
C ILE A 238 30.96 -5.49 42.57
N THR A 239 30.09 -6.30 43.17
CA THR A 239 29.49 -7.48 42.54
C THR A 239 28.01 -7.23 42.32
N VAL A 240 27.54 -7.39 41.08
CA VAL A 240 26.13 -7.29 40.70
C VAL A 240 25.67 -8.65 40.18
N THR A 241 24.62 -9.20 40.77
CA THR A 241 24.10 -10.55 40.46
C THR A 241 22.77 -10.51 39.72
N GLY A 242 22.32 -11.65 39.18
CA GLY A 242 21.02 -11.76 38.50
C GLY A 242 21.01 -11.17 37.10
N LEU A 243 22.19 -11.05 36.48
CA LEU A 243 22.37 -10.46 35.15
C LEU A 243 22.33 -11.53 34.06
N THR A 244 22.23 -11.08 32.81
CA THR A 244 22.34 -11.92 31.61
C THR A 244 23.59 -11.55 30.82
N ALA A 245 24.16 -12.51 30.09
CA ALA A 245 25.29 -12.25 29.21
C ALA A 245 24.97 -11.11 28.21
N GLY A 246 25.91 -10.17 28.09
CA GLY A 246 25.75 -8.96 27.26
C GLY A 246 25.25 -7.73 28.03
N ASP A 247 24.74 -7.89 29.25
CA ASP A 247 24.39 -6.76 30.11
C ASP A 247 25.63 -5.90 30.40
N ILE A 248 25.44 -4.58 30.37
CA ILE A 248 26.50 -3.61 30.68
C ILE A 248 26.17 -2.96 32.01
N VAL A 249 27.09 -3.06 32.97
CA VAL A 249 26.98 -2.40 34.27
C VAL A 249 27.98 -1.24 34.31
N LYS A 250 27.50 -0.03 34.60
CA LYS A 250 28.35 1.14 34.86
C LYS A 250 28.15 1.62 36.29
N VAL A 251 29.25 1.92 36.96
CA VAL A 251 29.29 2.50 38.30
C VAL A 251 29.80 3.94 38.18
N TYR A 252 29.14 4.86 38.86
CA TYR A 252 29.45 6.28 38.89
C TYR A 252 29.73 6.71 40.33
N TYR A 253 30.62 7.70 40.49
CA TYR A 253 30.71 8.42 41.76
C TYR A 253 29.40 9.20 42.00
N LYS A 254 28.89 9.15 43.23
CA LYS A 254 27.61 9.75 43.61
C LYS A 254 27.47 11.20 43.15
N GLY A 255 26.33 11.53 42.53
CA GLY A 255 26.02 12.89 42.10
C GLY A 255 26.86 13.39 40.92
N THR A 256 27.60 12.52 40.24
CA THR A 256 28.44 12.87 39.10
C THR A 256 28.10 12.05 37.86
N SER A 257 28.61 12.47 36.69
CA SER A 257 28.62 11.66 35.46
C SER A 257 29.92 10.87 35.29
N THR A 258 30.82 10.91 36.27
CA THR A 258 32.12 10.24 36.20
C THR A 258 31.96 8.75 36.47
N VAL A 259 32.26 7.94 35.45
CA VAL A 259 32.28 6.47 35.56
C VAL A 259 33.50 6.04 36.39
N ALA A 260 33.25 5.40 37.52
CA ALA A 260 34.26 4.78 38.38
C ALA A 260 34.69 3.40 37.85
N GLY A 261 33.77 2.67 37.22
CA GLY A 261 34.05 1.39 36.58
C GLY A 261 32.92 0.94 35.66
N SER A 262 33.22 0.10 34.68
CA SER A 262 32.25 -0.47 33.76
C SER A 262 32.68 -1.85 33.32
N THR A 263 31.73 -2.77 33.17
CA THR A 263 32.00 -4.10 32.61
C THR A 263 30.79 -4.65 31.87
N VAL A 264 31.05 -5.60 30.98
CA VAL A 264 30.03 -6.36 30.25
C VAL A 264 30.00 -7.79 30.79
N VAL A 265 28.80 -8.28 31.08
CA VAL A 265 28.62 -9.66 31.55
C VAL A 265 29.01 -10.62 30.44
N SER A 266 30.03 -11.44 30.71
CA SER A 266 30.56 -12.39 29.74
C SER A 266 29.59 -13.54 29.45
N SER A 267 29.77 -14.21 28.32
CA SER A 267 28.97 -15.39 27.96
C SER A 267 28.99 -16.46 29.06
N GLY A 268 27.82 -17.03 29.37
CA GLY A 268 27.66 -18.05 30.40
C GLY A 268 27.79 -17.55 31.85
N LYS A 269 27.90 -16.24 32.07
CA LYS A 269 27.88 -15.61 33.40
C LYS A 269 26.53 -14.96 33.68
N ASN A 270 26.25 -14.79 34.97
CA ASN A 270 25.05 -14.12 35.49
C ASN A 270 25.37 -13.04 36.52
N GLU A 271 26.64 -12.61 36.55
CA GLU A 271 27.12 -11.57 37.46
C GLU A 271 28.18 -10.70 36.77
N ALA A 272 28.30 -9.47 37.26
CA ALA A 272 29.33 -8.51 36.90
C ALA A 272 30.17 -8.21 38.15
N VAL A 273 31.49 -8.39 38.05
CA VAL A 273 32.44 -7.99 39.09
C VAL A 273 33.27 -6.83 38.56
N ILE A 274 33.21 -5.69 39.26
CA ILE A 274 33.91 -4.45 38.90
C ILE A 274 34.93 -4.16 40.00
N SER A 275 36.18 -3.96 39.59
CA SER A 275 37.24 -3.51 40.48
C SER A 275 37.47 -2.01 40.28
N ILE A 276 37.42 -1.25 41.37
CA ILE A 276 37.60 0.21 41.39
C ILE A 276 38.84 0.49 42.23
N SER A 277 39.75 1.35 41.74
CA SER A 277 41.00 1.62 42.46
C SER A 277 40.76 2.02 43.91
N GLN A 278 39.88 3.00 44.16
CA GLN A 278 39.41 3.39 45.50
C GLN A 278 38.06 4.15 45.43
N LEU A 279 37.19 3.92 46.41
CA LEU A 279 35.93 4.59 46.73
C LEU A 279 36.10 5.56 47.92
N GLY A 280 37.18 5.38 48.69
CA GLY A 280 37.61 6.21 49.81
C GLY A 280 37.42 5.54 51.18
N ILE A 281 38.06 6.10 52.20
CA ILE A 281 38.15 5.51 53.55
C ILE A 281 36.83 5.51 54.34
N SER A 282 35.92 6.44 54.04
CA SER A 282 34.67 6.63 54.77
C SER A 282 33.54 5.86 54.11
N ALA A 283 32.50 5.52 54.90
CA ALA A 283 31.25 5.05 54.34
C ALA A 283 30.66 6.08 53.35
N GLY A 284 29.99 5.58 52.32
CA GLY A 284 29.48 6.41 51.23
C GLY A 284 28.47 5.67 50.37
N SER A 285 28.24 6.18 49.17
CA SER A 285 27.43 5.49 48.16
C SER A 285 27.96 5.73 46.74
N VAL A 286 27.60 4.82 45.85
CA VAL A 286 27.82 4.90 44.40
C VAL A 286 26.48 4.89 43.68
N GLU A 287 26.46 5.35 42.42
CA GLU A 287 25.30 5.22 41.54
C GLU A 287 25.59 4.18 40.47
N ILE A 288 24.67 3.25 40.22
CA ILE A 288 24.87 2.14 39.28
C ILE A 288 23.74 2.13 38.25
N THR A 289 24.09 1.90 36.99
CA THR A 289 23.12 1.68 35.89
C THR A 289 23.33 0.31 35.26
N LEU A 290 22.28 -0.19 34.62
CA LEU A 290 22.28 -1.39 33.81
C LEU A 290 21.85 -1.03 32.38
N THR A 291 22.45 -1.68 31.39
CA THR A 291 21.98 -1.65 30.01
C THR A 291 21.85 -3.07 29.48
N ASN A 292 20.63 -3.51 29.19
CA ASN A 292 20.39 -4.77 28.51
C ASN A 292 20.69 -4.62 27.01
N PRO A 293 21.12 -5.70 26.32
CA PRO A 293 21.30 -5.67 24.87
C PRO A 293 20.03 -5.22 24.13
N GLY A 294 20.16 -4.18 23.31
CA GLY A 294 19.05 -3.67 22.50
C GLY A 294 18.10 -2.72 23.23
N SER A 295 18.45 -2.25 24.42
CA SER A 295 17.69 -1.29 25.22
C SER A 295 18.53 -0.07 25.59
N HIS A 296 17.88 1.05 25.93
CA HIS A 296 18.52 2.21 26.54
C HIS A 296 19.00 1.91 27.96
N GLU A 297 20.01 2.66 28.41
CA GLU A 297 20.54 2.59 29.77
C GLU A 297 19.46 2.94 30.81
N SER A 298 19.43 2.18 31.90
CA SER A 298 18.46 2.40 32.99
C SER A 298 18.69 3.74 33.69
N THR A 299 17.73 4.15 34.51
CA THR A 299 18.01 5.17 35.53
C THR A 299 19.03 4.64 36.55
N LYS A 300 19.71 5.57 37.23
CA LYS A 300 20.70 5.26 38.26
C LYS A 300 20.04 4.75 39.54
N VAL A 301 20.66 3.76 40.15
CA VAL A 301 20.33 3.23 41.47
C VAL A 301 21.46 3.59 42.43
N GLU A 302 21.14 4.25 43.53
CA GLU A 302 22.12 4.57 44.56
C GLU A 302 22.31 3.38 45.49
N VAL A 303 23.55 2.92 45.69
CA VAL A 303 23.88 1.81 46.59
C VAL A 303 24.93 2.26 47.60
N SER A 304 24.63 2.06 48.87
CA SER A 304 25.52 2.44 49.98
C SER A 304 26.59 1.38 50.27
N PHE A 305 27.74 1.83 50.76
CA PHE A 305 28.86 0.98 51.21
C PHE A 305 29.41 1.49 52.54
N THR A 306 30.00 0.59 53.33
CA THR A 306 30.61 0.91 54.63
C THR A 306 32.03 1.48 54.47
N ALA A 307 32.59 2.04 55.54
CA ALA A 307 34.00 2.43 55.56
C ALA A 307 34.91 1.24 55.22
N GLU A 308 36.17 1.52 54.87
CA GLU A 308 37.14 0.46 54.54
C GLU A 308 37.21 -0.61 55.63
N ASP A 309 37.14 -1.87 55.19
CA ASP A 309 37.47 -3.05 56.00
C ASP A 309 39.00 -3.20 56.17
#